data_AF-A0A098LNM6-F1
#
_entry.id   AF-A0A098LNM6-F1
#
_cell.length_a   1.000
_cell.length_b   1.000
_cell.length_c   1.000
_cell.angle_alpha   90.00
_cell.angle_beta   90.00
_cell.angle_gamma   90.00
#
_symmetry.space_group_name_H-M   'P 1'
#
loop_
_entity.id
_entity.type
_entity.pdbx_description
1 polymer ?
#
loop_
_entity_poly.entity_id
_entity_poly.type
_entity_poly.pdbx_seq_one_letter_code
_entity_poly.pdbx_strand_id
1 'polypeptide(L)'
;MEKMNTQKGKNKAKSGLVKKFTGLLLVSAFMLPNVFAQSPKEIEKVINQAHKEFKGEKGGKNADYIPYLKNVNSDLYGIAIVTADGKVYEVGDTKFEFGIESISKAFVLAMAMQQKGSDKIEDSIGVDATGMPFNSVTAIELEGQKPSNPFVNAGAMATNSIIDAKSKEDKWKFIMDNFNKFAGRDLKVIDELFKSEMATNQHNQAIALLLESYGRMYDNPMTTVELYTKQCSIGVNAKDLAIMAATFANNGVNPITKEKVLEPKYVPKVLSVMSTAGLYETTGEWLFSVGLPGKSGVGGGIIAVVPGVMGIAVFSPPLDEAGNSVRAQKAIEMISDNLGLNVFSAKAKR
;
A
#
# COMPACT_ATOMS: atom_id res chain seq x y z
N MET A 1 -34.15 51.31 62.08
CA MET A 1 -33.67 50.31 63.06
C MET A 1 -33.25 49.10 62.25
N GLU A 2 -32.01 48.64 62.15
CA GLU A 2 -30.79 48.93 62.90
C GLU A 2 -29.58 48.49 62.03
N LYS A 3 -28.66 49.44 61.82
CA LYS A 3 -27.18 49.39 61.64
C LYS A 3 -26.58 48.31 60.71
N MET A 4 -25.95 48.70 59.59
CA MET A 4 -24.56 49.23 59.47
C MET A 4 -23.51 48.32 60.13
N ASN A 5 -22.58 47.73 59.34
CA ASN A 5 -21.31 48.41 59.04
C ASN A 5 -20.41 47.58 58.10
N THR A 6 -20.18 48.10 56.91
CA THR A 6 -18.93 47.97 56.15
C THR A 6 -17.95 49.01 56.65
N GLN A 7 -16.68 48.64 56.91
CA GLN A 7 -15.50 49.48 56.63
C GLN A 7 -14.20 48.79 57.07
N LYS A 8 -13.27 48.64 56.12
CA LYS A 8 -12.00 49.40 56.13
C LYS A 8 -11.23 49.13 54.84
N GLY A 9 -11.12 50.16 54.01
CA GLY A 9 -10.08 50.24 52.98
C GLY A 9 -8.75 50.68 53.57
N LYS A 10 -7.69 50.58 52.75
CA LYS A 10 -6.71 51.65 52.51
C LYS A 10 -5.65 51.26 51.47
N ASN A 11 -5.60 52.07 50.42
CA ASN A 11 -4.42 52.74 49.84
C ASN A 11 -3.18 51.93 49.41
N LYS A 12 -2.85 52.04 48.11
CA LYS A 12 -1.69 52.79 47.52
C LYS A 12 -1.49 52.25 46.09
N ALA A 13 -1.73 53.04 45.04
CA ALA A 13 -0.84 54.05 44.46
C ALA A 13 0.49 53.49 43.91
N LYS A 14 0.81 53.95 42.68
CA LYS A 14 2.10 53.94 41.94
C LYS A 14 2.24 52.78 40.94
N SER A 15 2.02 53.06 39.65
CA SER A 15 2.97 53.64 38.67
C SER A 15 3.91 52.59 38.12
N GLY A 16 3.95 52.41 36.80
CA GLY A 16 5.05 51.68 36.19
C GLY A 16 4.75 51.12 34.81
N LEU A 17 4.91 51.96 33.80
CA LEU A 17 5.59 51.63 32.56
C LEU A 17 5.09 50.40 31.76
N VAL A 18 4.31 50.69 30.73
CA VAL A 18 4.16 49.85 29.54
C VAL A 18 5.55 49.66 28.91
N LYS A 19 6.12 48.47 29.01
CA LYS A 19 7.20 48.00 28.12
C LYS A 19 6.63 46.94 27.19
N LYS A 20 6.61 47.28 25.89
CA LYS A 20 6.40 46.37 24.78
C LYS A 20 7.35 45.17 24.92
N PHE A 21 6.80 43.96 25.00
CA PHE A 21 7.53 42.73 24.69
C PHE A 21 7.04 42.24 23.32
N THR A 22 7.77 42.61 22.28
CA THR A 22 7.83 41.86 21.02
C THR A 22 8.55 40.54 21.31
N GLY A 23 7.77 39.51 21.66
CA GLY A 23 8.27 38.14 21.74
C GLY A 23 8.32 37.53 20.34
N LEU A 24 9.52 37.47 19.77
CA LEU A 24 9.82 36.67 18.59
C LEU A 24 9.66 35.19 18.99
N LEU A 25 8.59 34.53 18.55
CA LEU A 25 8.44 33.08 18.71
C LEU A 25 9.41 32.41 17.72
N LEU A 26 10.64 32.18 18.19
CA LEU A 26 11.54 31.19 17.59
C LEU A 26 10.92 29.81 17.82
N VAL A 27 10.11 29.35 16.87
CA VAL A 27 9.76 27.93 16.75
C VAL A 27 11.05 27.23 16.35
N SER A 28 11.84 26.82 17.35
CA SER A 28 12.88 25.83 17.16
C SER A 28 12.16 24.53 16.77
N ALA A 29 12.09 24.26 15.47
CA ALA A 29 11.74 22.95 14.95
C ALA A 29 12.81 21.97 15.47
N PHE A 30 12.52 21.31 16.59
CA PHE A 30 13.23 20.10 16.97
C PHE A 30 12.89 19.05 15.92
N MET A 31 13.69 19.00 14.85
CA MET A 31 13.79 17.82 14.00
C MET A 31 14.24 16.68 14.90
N LEU A 32 13.30 15.85 15.33
CA LEU A 32 13.64 14.55 15.89
C LEU A 32 14.51 13.86 14.82
N PRO A 33 15.75 13.43 15.14
CA PRO A 33 16.55 12.70 14.18
C PRO A 33 15.75 11.46 13.77
N ASN A 34 15.40 11.40 12.49
CA ASN A 34 14.72 10.25 11.91
C ASN A 34 15.63 9.05 12.17
N VAL A 35 15.13 8.03 12.88
CA VAL A 35 15.89 6.83 13.27
C VAL A 35 16.42 6.06 12.05
N PHE A 36 15.96 6.43 10.85
CA PHE A 36 16.35 5.89 9.55
C PHE A 36 16.91 6.95 8.58
N ALA A 37 17.58 7.99 9.06
CA ALA A 37 18.22 8.96 8.18
C ALA A 37 19.36 8.29 7.36
N GLN A 38 19.00 7.71 6.22
CA GLN A 38 19.95 7.15 5.24
C GLN A 38 20.49 8.29 4.39
N SER A 39 21.80 8.30 4.13
CA SER A 39 22.34 9.27 3.19
C SER A 39 21.91 8.91 1.76
N PRO A 40 21.69 9.90 0.87
CA PRO A 40 21.38 9.65 -0.54
C PRO A 40 22.37 8.70 -1.23
N LYS A 41 23.67 8.83 -0.90
CA LYS A 41 24.74 7.99 -1.45
C LYS A 41 24.62 6.53 -1.01
N GLU A 42 24.16 6.26 0.22
CA GLU A 42 23.95 4.90 0.70
C GLU A 42 22.79 4.23 -0.02
N ILE A 43 21.67 4.94 -0.21
CA ILE A 43 20.52 4.43 -0.96
C ILE A 43 20.94 4.09 -2.39
N GLU A 44 21.58 5.02 -3.11
CA GLU A 44 22.07 4.81 -4.47
C GLU A 44 23.03 3.61 -4.56
N LYS A 45 23.97 3.50 -3.62
CA LYS A 45 24.91 2.39 -3.57
C LYS A 45 24.18 1.05 -3.41
N VAL A 46 23.25 0.97 -2.46
CA VAL A 46 22.55 -0.29 -2.13
C VAL A 46 21.64 -0.73 -3.26
N ILE A 47 20.89 0.18 -3.91
CA ILE A 47 20.03 -0.23 -5.05
C ILE A 47 20.87 -0.71 -6.23
N ASN A 48 22.01 -0.07 -6.52
CA ASN A 48 22.89 -0.50 -7.61
C ASN A 48 23.54 -1.85 -7.29
N GLN A 49 23.88 -2.09 -6.02
CA GLN A 49 24.42 -3.37 -5.57
C GLN A 49 23.37 -4.48 -5.68
N ALA A 50 22.15 -4.27 -5.18
CA ALA A 50 21.06 -5.24 -5.28
C ALA A 50 20.73 -5.56 -6.73
N HIS A 51 20.62 -4.53 -7.59
CA HIS A 51 20.38 -4.74 -9.02
C HIS A 51 21.50 -5.55 -9.67
N LYS A 52 22.77 -5.23 -9.39
CA LYS A 52 23.91 -5.96 -9.95
C LYS A 52 23.93 -7.42 -9.49
N GLU A 53 23.72 -7.65 -8.19
CA GLU A 53 23.76 -8.97 -7.56
C GLU A 53 22.72 -9.92 -8.17
N PHE A 54 21.47 -9.46 -8.27
CA PHE A 54 20.36 -10.31 -8.67
C PHE A 54 20.01 -10.24 -10.16
N LYS A 55 20.68 -9.40 -10.97
CA LYS A 55 20.42 -9.33 -12.42
C LYS A 55 20.51 -10.70 -13.11
N GLY A 56 21.47 -11.53 -12.69
CA GLY A 56 21.72 -12.87 -13.23
C GLY A 56 20.92 -14.00 -12.59
N GLU A 57 20.08 -13.72 -11.60
CA GLU A 57 19.24 -14.73 -10.94
C GLU A 57 18.23 -15.34 -11.93
N LYS A 58 18.17 -16.68 -11.98
CA LYS A 58 17.33 -17.42 -12.94
C LYS A 58 16.21 -18.23 -12.28
N GLY A 59 15.96 -18.05 -10.98
CA GLY A 59 14.87 -18.73 -10.28
C GLY A 59 13.48 -18.26 -10.72
N GLY A 60 12.50 -19.17 -10.62
CA GLY A 60 11.09 -18.91 -10.90
C GLY A 60 10.69 -19.00 -12.37
N LYS A 61 9.41 -18.72 -12.65
CA LYS A 61 8.84 -18.63 -14.00
C LYS A 61 7.77 -17.55 -14.06
N ASN A 62 7.55 -16.96 -15.23
CA ASN A 62 6.40 -16.05 -15.40
C ASN A 62 5.09 -16.78 -15.07
N ALA A 63 4.09 -16.02 -14.61
CA ALA A 63 2.71 -16.49 -14.61
C ALA A 63 2.29 -16.89 -16.04
N ASP A 64 1.76 -18.10 -16.20
CA ASP A 64 1.50 -18.72 -17.50
C ASP A 64 0.03 -19.10 -17.73
N TYR A 65 -0.85 -18.78 -16.78
CA TYR A 65 -2.29 -19.07 -16.86
C TYR A 65 -3.02 -18.20 -17.90
N ILE A 66 -2.43 -17.08 -18.30
CA ILE A 66 -2.87 -16.26 -19.44
C ILE A 66 -1.73 -15.93 -20.41
N PRO A 67 -2.01 -15.82 -21.72
CA PRO A 67 -0.99 -15.51 -22.73
C PRO A 67 -0.21 -14.22 -22.49
N TYR A 68 -0.89 -13.16 -22.02
CA TYR A 68 -0.24 -11.86 -21.80
C TYR A 68 0.93 -11.97 -20.82
N LEU A 69 0.70 -12.51 -19.61
CA LEU A 69 1.72 -12.65 -18.57
C LEU A 69 2.83 -13.63 -18.98
N LYS A 70 2.46 -14.72 -19.66
CA LYS A 70 3.41 -15.73 -20.15
C LYS A 70 4.47 -15.12 -21.06
N ASN A 71 4.08 -14.14 -21.88
CA ASN A 71 4.92 -13.57 -22.93
C ASN A 71 5.71 -12.32 -22.48
N VAL A 72 5.54 -11.85 -21.24
CA VAL A 72 6.38 -10.75 -20.72
C VAL A 72 7.84 -11.20 -20.69
N ASN A 73 8.77 -10.34 -21.13
CA ASN A 73 10.20 -10.68 -21.13
C ASN A 73 10.71 -10.96 -19.71
N SER A 74 11.07 -12.21 -19.43
CA SER A 74 11.53 -12.68 -18.12
C SER A 74 12.83 -12.03 -17.63
N ASP A 75 13.63 -11.43 -18.52
CA ASP A 75 14.88 -10.78 -18.14
C ASP A 75 14.68 -9.37 -17.54
N LEU A 76 13.50 -8.75 -17.72
CA LEU A 76 13.19 -7.39 -17.23
C LEU A 76 13.33 -7.28 -15.71
N TYR A 77 14.06 -6.26 -15.26
CA TYR A 77 14.36 -6.05 -13.84
C TYR A 77 14.57 -4.59 -13.51
N GLY A 78 13.69 -4.03 -12.67
CA GLY A 78 13.77 -2.63 -12.23
C GLY A 78 13.55 -2.48 -10.73
N ILE A 79 14.35 -1.62 -10.09
CA ILE A 79 14.23 -1.25 -8.68
C ILE A 79 14.01 0.24 -8.59
N ALA A 80 12.99 0.65 -7.83
CA ALA A 80 12.73 2.05 -7.50
C ALA A 80 12.51 2.23 -5.99
N ILE A 81 13.04 3.32 -5.44
CA ILE A 81 12.80 3.78 -4.07
C ILE A 81 12.34 5.24 -4.13
N VAL A 82 11.29 5.56 -3.40
CA VAL A 82 10.83 6.93 -3.20
C VAL A 82 10.75 7.23 -1.71
N THR A 83 11.50 8.22 -1.25
CA THR A 83 11.48 8.63 0.16
C THR A 83 10.22 9.44 0.48
N ALA A 84 9.86 9.50 1.75
CA ALA A 84 8.69 10.26 2.22
C ALA A 84 8.80 11.77 1.91
N ASP A 85 10.02 12.32 1.79
CA ASP A 85 10.25 13.70 1.33
C ASP A 85 10.18 13.88 -0.20
N GLY A 86 10.11 12.78 -0.97
CA GLY A 86 9.88 12.78 -2.43
C GLY A 86 11.13 12.62 -3.29
N LYS A 87 12.26 12.18 -2.73
CA LYS A 87 13.45 11.84 -3.53
C LYS A 87 13.27 10.48 -4.17
N VAL A 88 13.68 10.37 -5.42
CA VAL A 88 13.48 9.20 -6.27
C VAL A 88 14.82 8.60 -6.62
N TYR A 89 14.97 7.29 -6.43
CA TYR A 89 16.15 6.51 -6.76
C TYR A 89 15.73 5.32 -7.62
N GLU A 90 16.40 5.11 -8.75
CA GLU A 90 15.99 4.14 -9.77
C GLU A 90 17.21 3.42 -10.35
N VAL A 91 17.07 2.12 -10.66
CA VAL A 91 18.05 1.36 -11.43
C VAL A 91 17.37 0.23 -12.21
N GLY A 92 17.81 0.00 -13.45
CA GLY A 92 17.28 -1.04 -14.33
C GLY A 92 16.03 -0.61 -15.11
N ASP A 93 15.15 -1.57 -15.39
CA ASP A 93 13.96 -1.43 -16.25
C ASP A 93 12.77 -0.76 -15.53
N THR A 94 13.01 0.34 -14.81
CA THR A 94 12.00 0.96 -13.92
C THR A 94 10.82 1.61 -14.63
N LYS A 95 10.91 1.79 -15.95
CA LYS A 95 9.90 2.45 -16.79
C LYS A 95 9.08 1.48 -17.62
N PHE A 96 9.34 0.17 -17.53
CA PHE A 96 8.53 -0.83 -18.21
C PHE A 96 7.13 -0.86 -17.57
N GLU A 97 6.09 -0.75 -18.40
CA GLU A 97 4.69 -0.81 -17.97
C GLU A 97 4.21 -2.27 -17.90
N PHE A 98 3.65 -2.65 -16.77
CA PHE A 98 3.10 -3.99 -16.52
C PHE A 98 1.78 -3.90 -15.73
N GLY A 99 1.02 -4.99 -15.71
CA GLY A 99 -0.22 -5.08 -14.92
C GLY A 99 0.07 -4.99 -13.43
N ILE A 100 -0.63 -4.09 -12.73
CA ILE A 100 -0.49 -3.92 -11.28
C ILE A 100 -0.93 -5.18 -10.50
N GLU A 101 -1.87 -5.95 -11.05
CA GLU A 101 -2.40 -7.18 -10.49
C GLU A 101 -2.82 -7.04 -9.02
N SER A 102 -2.55 -8.04 -8.18
CA SER A 102 -2.90 -8.07 -6.76
C SER A 102 -2.33 -6.93 -5.93
N ILE A 103 -1.34 -6.17 -6.43
CA ILE A 103 -0.86 -4.96 -5.73
C ILE A 103 -1.99 -3.92 -5.63
N SER A 104 -2.89 -3.90 -6.61
CA SER A 104 -4.05 -3.01 -6.66
C SER A 104 -4.94 -3.09 -5.43
N LYS A 105 -5.01 -4.27 -4.78
CA LYS A 105 -5.86 -4.53 -3.62
C LYS A 105 -5.56 -3.61 -2.44
N ALA A 106 -4.30 -3.25 -2.23
CA ALA A 106 -3.89 -2.34 -1.16
C ALA A 106 -4.50 -0.93 -1.33
N PHE A 107 -4.57 -0.45 -2.57
CA PHE A 107 -5.06 0.89 -2.87
C PHE A 107 -6.59 0.97 -2.87
N VAL A 108 -7.27 -0.12 -3.23
CA VAL A 108 -8.72 -0.21 -3.10
C VAL A 108 -9.16 -0.43 -1.66
N LEU A 109 -8.39 -1.17 -0.86
CA LEU A 109 -8.58 -1.23 0.60
C LEU A 109 -8.48 0.16 1.24
N ALA A 110 -7.45 0.93 0.89
CA ALA A 110 -7.29 2.30 1.35
C ALA A 110 -8.51 3.17 1.02
N MET A 111 -8.98 3.11 -0.23
CA MET A 111 -10.17 3.84 -0.67
C MET A 111 -11.44 3.40 0.08
N ALA A 112 -11.63 2.09 0.28
CA ALA A 112 -12.78 1.56 1.00
C ALA A 112 -12.77 1.99 2.48
N MET A 113 -11.63 1.95 3.16
CA MET A 113 -11.49 2.49 4.52
C MET A 113 -11.76 3.99 4.58
N GLN A 114 -11.32 4.75 3.58
CA GLN A 114 -11.58 6.19 3.49
C GLN A 114 -13.09 6.50 3.43
N GLN A 115 -13.86 5.69 2.71
CA GLN A 115 -15.31 5.88 2.55
C GLN A 115 -16.13 5.28 3.69
N LYS A 116 -15.77 4.09 4.18
CA LYS A 116 -16.59 3.26 5.08
C LYS A 116 -16.08 3.18 6.52
N GLY A 117 -14.84 3.57 6.78
CA GLY A 117 -14.15 3.34 8.05
C GLY A 117 -13.55 1.94 8.15
N SER A 118 -12.58 1.76 9.05
CA SER A 118 -11.88 0.49 9.27
C SER A 118 -12.78 -0.60 9.84
N ASP A 119 -13.66 -0.24 10.77
CA ASP A 119 -14.47 -1.19 11.53
C ASP A 119 -15.44 -1.90 10.59
N LYS A 120 -16.02 -1.15 9.64
CA LYS A 120 -16.88 -1.74 8.60
C LYS A 120 -16.11 -2.74 7.74
N ILE A 121 -14.85 -2.48 7.40
CA ILE A 121 -14.04 -3.40 6.60
C ILE A 121 -13.73 -4.68 7.39
N GLU A 122 -13.34 -4.54 8.65
CA GLU A 122 -13.05 -5.67 9.55
C GLU A 122 -14.29 -6.57 9.74
N ASP A 123 -15.46 -5.98 9.98
CA ASP A 123 -16.72 -6.71 10.15
C ASP A 123 -17.21 -7.37 8.86
N SER A 124 -17.12 -6.66 7.74
CA SER A 124 -17.68 -7.11 6.46
C SER A 124 -16.77 -8.09 5.72
N ILE A 125 -15.46 -8.01 5.91
CA ILE A 125 -14.44 -8.67 5.08
C ILE A 125 -13.36 -9.37 5.91
N GLY A 126 -13.05 -8.92 7.12
CA GLY A 126 -11.95 -9.47 7.92
C GLY A 126 -10.59 -8.84 7.62
N VAL A 127 -9.59 -9.18 8.45
CA VAL A 127 -8.21 -8.68 8.38
C VAL A 127 -7.16 -9.77 8.68
N ASP A 128 -7.59 -11.02 8.78
CA ASP A 128 -6.77 -12.14 9.24
C ASP A 128 -6.15 -12.92 8.08
N ALA A 129 -4.97 -13.49 8.32
CA ALA A 129 -4.30 -14.35 7.37
C ALA A 129 -5.04 -15.69 7.23
N THR A 130 -5.08 -16.25 6.02
CA THR A 130 -5.79 -17.51 5.75
C THR A 130 -4.94 -18.75 5.94
N GLY A 131 -3.61 -18.63 5.75
CA GLY A 131 -2.73 -19.79 5.54
C GLY A 131 -3.07 -20.63 4.31
N MET A 132 -3.91 -20.11 3.40
CA MET A 132 -4.41 -20.79 2.20
C MET A 132 -4.19 -19.92 0.95
N PRO A 133 -4.21 -20.53 -0.26
CA PRO A 133 -4.11 -19.79 -1.50
C PRO A 133 -5.11 -18.64 -1.61
N PHE A 134 -4.69 -17.55 -2.25
CA PHE A 134 -5.47 -16.31 -2.34
C PHE A 134 -6.80 -16.44 -3.09
N ASN A 135 -7.00 -17.53 -3.82
CA ASN A 135 -8.22 -17.87 -4.55
C ASN A 135 -9.00 -19.05 -3.92
N SER A 136 -8.69 -19.40 -2.66
CA SER A 136 -9.31 -20.54 -1.96
C SER A 136 -10.77 -20.28 -1.60
N VAL A 137 -11.67 -21.15 -2.11
CA VAL A 137 -13.07 -21.21 -1.68
C VAL A 137 -13.18 -21.80 -0.27
N THR A 138 -12.36 -22.78 0.06
CA THR A 138 -12.32 -23.41 1.39
C THR A 138 -12.06 -22.40 2.50
N ALA A 139 -11.23 -21.39 2.24
CA ALA A 139 -10.99 -20.32 3.21
C ALA A 139 -12.27 -19.54 3.55
N ILE A 140 -13.19 -19.36 2.60
CA ILE A 140 -14.46 -18.68 2.83
C ILE A 140 -15.36 -19.51 3.75
N GLU A 141 -15.43 -20.82 3.53
CA GLU A 141 -16.25 -21.73 4.34
C GLU A 141 -15.75 -21.81 5.79
N LEU A 142 -14.44 -21.89 5.98
CA LEU A 142 -13.83 -21.99 7.31
C LEU A 142 -13.95 -20.69 8.11
N GLU A 143 -13.99 -19.54 7.44
CA GLU A 143 -14.16 -18.21 8.05
C GLU A 143 -15.63 -17.82 8.25
N GLY A 144 -16.52 -18.80 8.38
CA GLY A 144 -17.93 -18.56 8.64
C GLY A 144 -18.62 -17.83 7.49
N GLN A 145 -18.36 -18.26 6.26
CA GLN A 145 -18.98 -17.75 5.03
C GLN A 145 -18.65 -16.27 4.75
N LYS A 146 -17.46 -15.84 5.20
CA LYS A 146 -16.93 -14.48 5.03
C LYS A 146 -15.56 -14.57 4.36
N PRO A 147 -15.15 -13.58 3.56
CA PRO A 147 -13.73 -13.43 3.25
C PRO A 147 -12.91 -13.31 4.55
N SER A 148 -11.63 -13.61 4.47
CA SER A 148 -10.73 -13.55 5.63
C SER A 148 -10.01 -12.20 5.73
N ASN A 149 -9.63 -11.63 4.58
CA ASN A 149 -8.97 -10.34 4.47
C ASN A 149 -9.13 -9.74 3.05
N PRO A 150 -8.84 -8.43 2.85
CA PRO A 150 -8.97 -7.76 1.56
C PRO A 150 -7.98 -8.19 0.47
N PHE A 151 -6.95 -8.98 0.78
CA PHE A 151 -5.85 -9.31 -0.13
C PHE A 151 -5.98 -10.68 -0.83
N VAL A 152 -6.87 -11.53 -0.33
CA VAL A 152 -7.40 -12.67 -1.10
C VAL A 152 -8.44 -12.21 -2.11
N ASN A 153 -8.67 -12.96 -3.19
CA ASN A 153 -9.58 -12.56 -4.28
C ASN A 153 -11.01 -12.34 -3.78
N ALA A 154 -11.51 -13.22 -2.92
CA ALA A 154 -12.83 -13.09 -2.31
C ALA A 154 -12.98 -11.73 -1.59
N GLY A 155 -12.01 -11.38 -0.74
CA GLY A 155 -12.04 -10.14 0.01
C GLY A 155 -11.78 -8.91 -0.86
N ALA A 156 -10.96 -9.01 -1.89
CA ALA A 156 -10.74 -7.92 -2.84
C ALA A 156 -12.01 -7.59 -3.63
N MET A 157 -12.75 -8.60 -4.11
CA MET A 157 -14.05 -8.39 -4.76
C MET A 157 -15.09 -7.85 -3.78
N ALA A 158 -15.17 -8.38 -2.56
CA ALA A 158 -16.03 -7.82 -1.52
C ALA A 158 -15.68 -6.35 -1.22
N THR A 159 -14.40 -6.02 -1.15
CA THR A 159 -13.89 -4.64 -0.95
C THR A 159 -14.26 -3.74 -2.13
N ASN A 160 -14.21 -4.25 -3.36
CA ASN A 160 -14.65 -3.50 -4.53
C ASN A 160 -16.17 -3.24 -4.50
N SER A 161 -16.95 -4.27 -4.14
CA SER A 161 -18.41 -4.18 -4.10
C SER A 161 -18.92 -3.20 -3.04
N ILE A 162 -18.21 -3.02 -1.91
CA ILE A 162 -18.64 -2.13 -0.81
C ILE A 162 -18.51 -0.64 -1.14
N ILE A 163 -17.79 -0.27 -2.20
CA ILE A 163 -17.60 1.13 -2.61
C ILE A 163 -18.95 1.70 -3.07
N ASP A 164 -19.34 2.84 -2.52
CA ASP A 164 -20.57 3.51 -2.95
C ASP A 164 -20.35 4.26 -4.26
N ALA A 165 -21.24 4.04 -5.22
CA ALA A 165 -21.31 4.79 -6.45
C ALA A 165 -22.73 4.78 -7.02
N LYS A 166 -23.08 5.76 -7.84
CA LYS A 166 -24.41 5.84 -8.47
C LYS A 166 -24.54 4.92 -9.67
N SER A 167 -23.42 4.59 -10.32
CA SER A 167 -23.36 3.66 -11.44
C SER A 167 -22.02 2.93 -11.46
N LYS A 168 -21.92 1.92 -12.34
CA LYS A 168 -20.68 1.20 -12.63
C LYS A 168 -19.58 2.15 -13.14
N GLU A 169 -19.95 3.12 -13.98
CA GLU A 169 -19.03 4.11 -14.56
C GLU A 169 -18.48 5.05 -13.48
N ASP A 170 -19.34 5.53 -12.58
CA ASP A 170 -18.92 6.34 -11.44
C ASP A 170 -18.00 5.54 -10.51
N LYS A 171 -18.31 4.26 -10.25
CA LYS A 171 -17.46 3.38 -9.44
C LYS A 171 -16.08 3.21 -10.07
N TRP A 172 -16.04 2.92 -11.37
CA TRP A 172 -14.79 2.80 -12.11
C TRP A 172 -13.99 4.10 -12.09
N LYS A 173 -14.65 5.24 -12.25
CA LYS A 173 -14.02 6.56 -12.14
C LYS A 173 -13.39 6.77 -10.77
N PHE A 174 -14.09 6.47 -9.67
CA PHE A 174 -13.53 6.59 -8.32
C PHE A 174 -12.31 5.70 -8.12
N ILE A 175 -12.37 4.46 -8.61
CA ILE A 175 -11.24 3.53 -8.56
C ILE A 175 -10.05 4.12 -9.31
N MET A 176 -10.21 4.53 -10.58
CA MET A 176 -9.13 5.10 -11.38
C MET A 176 -8.59 6.40 -10.81
N ASP A 177 -9.44 7.31 -10.35
CA ASP A 177 -9.03 8.58 -9.74
C ASP A 177 -8.18 8.30 -8.48
N ASN A 178 -8.56 7.30 -7.66
CA ASN A 178 -7.77 6.88 -6.51
C ASN A 178 -6.38 6.38 -6.91
N PHE A 179 -6.29 5.52 -7.94
CA PHE A 179 -5.01 5.06 -8.46
C PHE A 179 -4.14 6.20 -9.00
N ASN A 180 -4.73 7.13 -9.76
CA ASN A 180 -4.01 8.30 -10.30
C ASN A 180 -3.44 9.18 -9.19
N LYS A 181 -4.19 9.38 -8.10
CA LYS A 181 -3.73 10.15 -6.92
C LYS A 181 -2.56 9.47 -6.21
N PHE A 182 -2.62 8.15 -6.02
CA PHE A 182 -1.50 7.41 -5.46
C PHE A 182 -0.26 7.44 -6.37
N ALA A 183 -0.42 7.32 -7.69
CA ALA A 183 0.69 7.33 -8.64
C ALA A 183 1.25 8.75 -8.89
N GLY A 184 0.43 9.78 -8.71
CA GLY A 184 0.77 11.16 -9.05
C GLY A 184 0.77 11.44 -10.56
N ARG A 185 0.09 10.59 -11.35
CA ARG A 185 -0.09 10.73 -12.80
C ARG A 185 -1.34 9.99 -13.27
N ASP A 186 -1.77 10.26 -14.50
CA ASP A 186 -2.83 9.47 -15.13
C ASP A 186 -2.31 8.08 -15.53
N LEU A 187 -2.92 7.04 -14.96
CA LEU A 187 -2.71 5.65 -15.33
C LEU A 187 -3.72 5.21 -16.39
N LYS A 188 -3.43 4.09 -17.05
CA LYS A 188 -4.29 3.50 -18.08
C LYS A 188 -4.45 2.00 -17.85
N VAL A 189 -5.58 1.46 -18.27
CA VAL A 189 -5.77 0.01 -18.34
C VAL A 189 -4.99 -0.52 -19.53
N ILE A 190 -4.32 -1.66 -19.33
CA ILE A 190 -3.74 -2.45 -20.40
C ILE A 190 -4.85 -3.32 -20.98
N ASP A 191 -5.46 -2.87 -22.08
CA ASP A 191 -6.63 -3.53 -22.67
C ASP A 191 -6.37 -4.99 -23.07
N GLU A 192 -5.16 -5.31 -23.50
CA GLU A 192 -4.77 -6.68 -23.87
C GLU A 192 -4.78 -7.62 -22.66
N LEU A 193 -4.18 -7.18 -21.55
CA LEU A 193 -4.20 -7.89 -20.28
C LEU A 193 -5.64 -8.06 -19.77
N PHE A 194 -6.42 -6.98 -19.78
CA PHE A 194 -7.82 -7.01 -19.34
C PHE A 194 -8.66 -8.03 -20.12
N LYS A 195 -8.53 -8.05 -21.46
CA LYS A 195 -9.21 -9.05 -22.30
C LYS A 195 -8.75 -10.47 -21.98
N SER A 196 -7.44 -10.65 -21.74
CA SER A 196 -6.86 -11.95 -21.43
C SER A 196 -7.35 -12.51 -20.10
N GLU A 197 -7.42 -11.68 -19.06
CA GLU A 197 -7.95 -12.03 -17.74
C GLU A 197 -9.46 -12.31 -17.80
N MET A 198 -10.23 -11.45 -18.48
CA MET A 198 -11.68 -11.63 -18.63
C MET A 198 -12.07 -12.94 -19.31
N ALA A 199 -11.22 -13.48 -20.18
CA ALA A 199 -11.48 -14.76 -20.85
C ALA A 199 -11.39 -15.98 -19.90
N THR A 200 -10.74 -15.84 -18.75
CA THR A 200 -10.38 -16.97 -17.86
C THR A 200 -10.79 -16.76 -16.38
N ASN A 201 -11.61 -15.76 -16.08
CA ASN A 201 -11.95 -15.39 -14.71
C ASN A 201 -13.17 -16.13 -14.10
N GLN A 202 -13.58 -17.28 -14.67
CA GLN A 202 -14.77 -18.03 -14.22
C GLN A 202 -14.69 -18.42 -12.73
N HIS A 203 -13.49 -18.71 -12.22
CA HIS A 203 -13.29 -18.99 -10.78
C HIS A 203 -13.65 -17.77 -9.90
N ASN A 204 -13.26 -16.56 -10.32
CA ASN A 204 -13.65 -15.34 -9.60
C ASN A 204 -15.16 -15.09 -9.71
N GLN A 205 -15.79 -15.39 -10.86
CA GLN A 205 -17.25 -15.33 -11.00
C GLN A 205 -17.96 -16.28 -10.01
N ALA A 206 -17.47 -17.51 -9.87
CA ALA A 206 -18.01 -18.49 -8.93
C ALA A 206 -17.85 -18.01 -7.47
N ILE A 207 -16.68 -17.51 -7.08
CA ILE A 207 -16.45 -16.91 -5.75
C ILE A 207 -17.41 -15.74 -5.52
N ALA A 208 -17.63 -14.88 -6.51
CA ALA A 208 -18.49 -13.72 -6.36
C ALA A 208 -19.96 -14.11 -6.13
N LEU A 209 -20.47 -15.11 -6.85
CA LEU A 209 -21.81 -15.66 -6.63
C LEU A 209 -21.93 -16.36 -5.28
N LEU A 210 -20.88 -17.06 -4.84
CA LEU A 210 -20.84 -17.67 -3.52
C LEU A 210 -20.95 -16.60 -2.42
N LEU A 211 -20.16 -15.52 -2.51
CA LEU A 211 -20.25 -14.41 -1.57
C LEU A 211 -21.61 -13.71 -1.59
N GLU A 212 -22.25 -13.60 -2.77
CA GLU A 212 -23.63 -13.09 -2.87
C GLU A 212 -24.61 -13.97 -2.07
N SER A 213 -24.51 -15.29 -2.21
CA SER A 213 -25.35 -16.24 -1.45
C SER A 213 -25.20 -16.11 0.07
N TYR A 214 -24.07 -15.59 0.55
CA TYR A 214 -23.77 -15.35 1.96
C TYR A 214 -24.03 -13.90 2.41
N GLY A 215 -24.52 -13.04 1.51
CA GLY A 215 -24.71 -11.61 1.82
C GLY A 215 -23.40 -10.86 2.05
N ARG A 216 -22.29 -11.35 1.49
CA ARG A 216 -20.94 -10.78 1.55
C ARG A 216 -20.46 -10.16 0.24
N MET A 217 -21.34 -10.09 -0.75
CA MET A 217 -21.19 -9.27 -1.95
C MET A 217 -22.17 -8.10 -1.86
N TYR A 218 -21.67 -6.86 -1.95
CA TYR A 218 -22.44 -5.64 -1.65
C TYR A 218 -22.88 -4.87 -2.90
N ASP A 219 -22.69 -5.47 -4.07
CA ASP A 219 -23.09 -4.98 -5.40
C ASP A 219 -23.31 -6.19 -6.32
N ASN A 220 -23.71 -5.96 -7.57
CA ASN A 220 -23.86 -7.02 -8.56
C ASN A 220 -22.54 -7.82 -8.72
N PRO A 221 -22.56 -9.17 -8.56
CA PRO A 221 -21.35 -9.98 -8.60
C PRO A 221 -20.57 -9.87 -9.91
N MET A 222 -21.27 -9.95 -11.06
CA MET A 222 -20.62 -9.93 -12.37
C MET A 222 -19.99 -8.57 -12.67
N THR A 223 -20.68 -7.48 -12.30
CA THR A 223 -20.13 -6.12 -12.40
C THR A 223 -18.91 -5.96 -11.51
N THR A 224 -18.95 -6.48 -10.29
CA THR A 224 -17.81 -6.45 -9.35
C THR A 224 -16.61 -7.20 -9.90
N VAL A 225 -16.82 -8.41 -10.44
CA VAL A 225 -15.76 -9.21 -11.06
C VAL A 225 -15.12 -8.46 -12.22
N GLU A 226 -15.92 -7.85 -13.11
CA GLU A 226 -15.40 -7.06 -14.22
C GLU A 226 -14.56 -5.87 -13.74
N LEU A 227 -15.06 -5.09 -12.77
CA LEU A 227 -14.34 -3.93 -12.23
C LEU A 227 -13.05 -4.34 -11.50
N TYR A 228 -13.08 -5.46 -10.76
CA TYR A 228 -11.91 -6.03 -10.11
C TYR A 228 -10.87 -6.50 -11.14
N THR A 229 -11.29 -7.22 -12.19
CA THR A 229 -10.38 -7.64 -13.27
C THR A 229 -9.79 -6.43 -14.00
N LYS A 230 -10.60 -5.39 -14.25
CA LYS A 230 -10.14 -4.14 -14.88
C LYS A 230 -9.14 -3.38 -13.99
N GLN A 231 -9.36 -3.36 -12.68
CA GLN A 231 -8.45 -2.82 -11.68
C GLN A 231 -7.09 -3.54 -11.69
N CYS A 232 -7.08 -4.88 -11.73
CA CYS A 232 -5.83 -5.67 -11.82
C CYS A 232 -5.05 -5.37 -13.11
N SER A 233 -5.75 -4.97 -14.16
CA SER A 233 -5.19 -4.67 -15.47
C SER A 233 -4.69 -3.22 -15.63
N ILE A 234 -4.65 -2.41 -14.56
CA ILE A 234 -4.08 -1.05 -14.61
C ILE A 234 -2.57 -1.16 -14.84
N GLY A 235 -2.07 -0.46 -15.85
CA GLY A 235 -0.64 -0.35 -16.17
C GLY A 235 0.09 0.56 -15.19
N VAL A 236 1.16 0.03 -14.62
CA VAL A 236 2.10 0.74 -13.76
C VAL A 236 3.53 0.36 -14.12
N ASN A 237 4.48 1.17 -13.70
CA ASN A 237 5.90 0.81 -13.69
C ASN A 237 6.45 0.81 -12.25
N ALA A 238 7.72 0.39 -12.08
CA ALA A 238 8.33 0.30 -10.75
C ALA A 238 8.39 1.66 -10.03
N LYS A 239 8.62 2.75 -10.77
CA LYS A 239 8.62 4.10 -10.20
C LYS A 239 7.25 4.50 -9.65
N ASP A 240 6.17 4.23 -10.38
CA ASP A 240 4.82 4.52 -9.90
C ASP A 240 4.55 3.77 -8.61
N LEU A 241 4.81 2.47 -8.58
CA LEU A 241 4.62 1.64 -7.40
C LEU A 241 5.43 2.14 -6.20
N ALA A 242 6.65 2.64 -6.40
CA ALA A 242 7.44 3.22 -5.34
C ALA A 242 6.83 4.53 -4.81
N ILE A 243 6.31 5.41 -5.68
CA ILE A 243 5.57 6.63 -5.28
C ILE A 243 4.30 6.26 -4.49
N MET A 244 3.55 5.29 -4.99
CA MET A 244 2.32 4.82 -4.36
C MET A 244 2.59 4.22 -2.98
N ALA A 245 3.63 3.39 -2.84
CA ALA A 245 4.09 2.85 -1.56
C ALA A 245 4.58 3.96 -0.62
N ALA A 246 5.31 4.95 -1.15
CA ALA A 246 5.81 6.09 -0.39
C ALA A 246 4.68 7.02 0.09
N THR A 247 3.51 7.00 -0.56
CA THR A 247 2.30 7.66 -0.05
C THR A 247 1.87 7.05 1.29
N PHE A 248 1.91 5.73 1.45
CA PHE A 248 1.69 5.09 2.76
C PHE A 248 2.82 5.41 3.74
N ALA A 249 4.08 5.39 3.29
CA ALA A 249 5.22 5.77 4.14
C ALA A 249 5.08 7.22 4.67
N ASN A 250 4.51 8.11 3.87
CA ASN A 250 4.28 9.52 4.16
C ASN A 250 2.85 9.79 4.68
N ASN A 251 2.30 8.84 5.45
CA ASN A 251 1.07 9.01 6.21
C ASN A 251 -0.15 9.42 5.35
N GLY A 252 -0.24 8.86 4.14
CA GLY A 252 -1.35 9.07 3.21
C GLY A 252 -1.20 10.28 2.29
N VAL A 253 -0.07 10.98 2.34
CA VAL A 253 0.23 12.12 1.46
C VAL A 253 1.20 11.69 0.36
N ASN A 254 0.81 11.88 -0.91
CA ASN A 254 1.68 11.56 -2.03
C ASN A 254 2.95 12.42 -1.95
N PRO A 255 4.15 11.83 -1.91
CA PRO A 255 5.38 12.58 -1.63
C PRO A 255 5.81 13.45 -2.80
N ILE A 256 5.28 13.25 -4.01
CA ILE A 256 5.59 14.05 -5.19
C ILE A 256 4.57 15.18 -5.35
N THR A 257 3.28 14.85 -5.42
CA THR A 257 2.21 15.83 -5.67
C THR A 257 1.81 16.61 -4.42
N LYS A 258 2.18 16.10 -3.23
CA LYS A 258 1.78 16.61 -1.91
C LYS A 258 0.26 16.55 -1.66
N GLU A 259 -0.50 15.86 -2.51
CA GLU A 259 -1.91 15.61 -2.29
C GLU A 259 -2.11 14.63 -1.13
N LYS A 260 -3.05 14.93 -0.23
CA LYS A 260 -3.53 13.97 0.78
C LYS A 260 -4.49 13.00 0.11
N VAL A 261 -4.03 11.77 -0.10
CA VAL A 261 -4.77 10.68 -0.77
C VAL A 261 -5.58 9.86 0.23
N LEU A 262 -5.04 9.65 1.44
CA LEU A 262 -5.66 8.86 2.51
C LEU A 262 -5.53 9.60 3.84
N GLU A 263 -6.56 9.54 4.69
CA GLU A 263 -6.45 10.06 6.05
C GLU A 263 -5.44 9.24 6.87
N PRO A 264 -4.51 9.89 7.61
CA PRO A 264 -3.49 9.26 8.44
C PRO A 264 -3.94 8.07 9.28
N LYS A 265 -5.14 8.14 9.88
CA LYS A 265 -5.67 7.10 10.76
C LYS A 265 -5.86 5.74 10.06
N TYR A 266 -6.01 5.71 8.74
CA TYR A 266 -6.21 4.48 7.97
C TYR A 266 -4.89 3.85 7.50
N VAL A 267 -3.80 4.63 7.44
CA VAL A 267 -2.50 4.14 6.97
C VAL A 267 -1.99 2.96 7.81
N PRO A 268 -1.95 3.03 9.17
CA PRO A 268 -1.54 1.88 9.98
C PRO A 268 -2.41 0.65 9.77
N LYS A 269 -3.71 0.81 9.46
CA LYS A 269 -4.63 -0.31 9.23
C LYS A 269 -4.33 -1.01 7.92
N VAL A 270 -4.10 -0.26 6.83
CA VAL A 270 -3.66 -0.82 5.53
C VAL A 270 -2.31 -1.53 5.69
N LEU A 271 -1.34 -0.89 6.35
CA LEU A 271 -0.01 -1.48 6.57
C LEU A 271 -0.06 -2.73 7.45
N SER A 272 -1.01 -2.82 8.38
CA SER A 272 -1.21 -4.02 9.19
C SER A 272 -1.62 -5.20 8.31
N VAL A 273 -2.60 -5.01 7.41
CA VAL A 273 -3.02 -6.06 6.46
C VAL A 273 -1.91 -6.40 5.46
N MET A 274 -1.11 -5.42 5.02
CA MET A 274 0.09 -5.66 4.21
C MET A 274 1.16 -6.47 4.93
N SER A 275 1.21 -6.40 6.25
CA SER A 275 2.16 -7.19 7.04
C SER A 275 1.68 -8.62 7.22
N THR A 276 0.37 -8.86 7.31
CA THR A 276 -0.20 -10.19 7.64
C THR A 276 -0.68 -10.99 6.42
N ALA A 277 -1.02 -10.34 5.31
CA ALA A 277 -1.58 -10.99 4.12
C ALA A 277 -0.99 -10.48 2.77
N GLY A 278 0.18 -9.85 2.79
CA GLY A 278 0.76 -9.13 1.65
C GLY A 278 1.30 -9.99 0.50
N LEU A 279 1.98 -11.09 0.81
CA LEU A 279 2.77 -11.92 -0.12
C LEU A 279 2.24 -13.36 -0.20
N TYR A 280 0.94 -13.49 -0.42
CA TYR A 280 0.24 -14.78 -0.57
C TYR A 280 0.54 -15.70 0.62
N GLU A 281 0.72 -17.01 0.39
CA GLU A 281 0.97 -18.04 1.40
C GLU A 281 2.27 -17.80 2.19
N THR A 282 3.27 -17.14 1.58
CA THR A 282 4.59 -16.91 2.19
C THR A 282 4.71 -15.56 2.88
N THR A 283 3.59 -14.88 3.18
CA THR A 283 3.62 -13.59 3.90
C THR A 283 4.35 -13.67 5.24
N GLY A 284 4.20 -14.78 5.98
CA GLY A 284 4.90 -14.98 7.25
C GLY A 284 6.42 -15.04 7.07
N GLU A 285 6.88 -15.74 6.03
CA GLU A 285 8.31 -15.84 5.70
C GLU A 285 8.88 -14.48 5.29
N TRP A 286 8.14 -13.74 4.46
CA TRP A 286 8.49 -12.37 4.08
C TRP A 286 8.62 -11.44 5.29
N LEU A 287 7.65 -11.47 6.20
CA LEU A 287 7.67 -10.61 7.37
C LEU A 287 8.81 -11.01 8.32
N PHE A 288 9.14 -12.30 8.39
CA PHE A 288 10.26 -12.81 9.18
C PHE A 288 11.62 -12.38 8.62
N SER A 289 11.83 -12.46 7.30
CA SER A 289 13.11 -12.10 6.67
C SER A 289 13.26 -10.59 6.46
N VAL A 290 12.30 -9.96 5.79
CA VAL A 290 12.39 -8.56 5.35
C VAL A 290 11.92 -7.59 6.43
N GLY A 291 10.90 -7.98 7.20
CA GLY A 291 10.33 -7.17 8.29
C GLY A 291 9.69 -5.87 7.82
N LEU A 292 9.06 -5.87 6.64
CA LEU A 292 8.37 -4.70 6.08
C LEU A 292 6.94 -5.08 5.62
N PRO A 293 5.93 -4.21 5.84
CA PRO A 293 4.65 -4.32 5.14
C PRO A 293 4.86 -4.38 3.63
N GLY A 294 4.27 -5.37 2.96
CA GLY A 294 4.46 -5.55 1.52
C GLY A 294 3.19 -5.97 0.78
N LYS A 295 3.24 -5.87 -0.55
CA LYS A 295 2.22 -6.48 -1.41
C LYS A 295 2.85 -6.93 -2.73
N SER A 296 2.60 -8.19 -3.07
CA SER A 296 3.02 -8.80 -4.33
C SER A 296 1.88 -8.84 -5.37
N GLY A 297 2.26 -8.87 -6.65
CA GLY A 297 1.36 -9.08 -7.79
C GLY A 297 1.99 -10.04 -8.80
N VAL A 298 1.17 -10.93 -9.37
CA VAL A 298 1.61 -11.93 -10.37
C VAL A 298 2.13 -11.31 -11.67
N GLY A 299 1.95 -10.00 -11.86
CA GLY A 299 2.63 -9.23 -12.90
C GLY A 299 4.15 -9.14 -12.71
N GLY A 300 4.68 -9.53 -11.54
CA GLY A 300 6.11 -9.51 -11.21
C GLY A 300 6.53 -8.36 -10.31
N GLY A 301 5.59 -7.53 -9.86
CA GLY A 301 5.86 -6.43 -8.95
C GLY A 301 5.76 -6.83 -7.48
N ILE A 302 6.62 -6.23 -6.64
CA ILE A 302 6.47 -6.20 -5.19
C ILE A 302 6.67 -4.78 -4.70
N ILE A 303 5.76 -4.29 -3.85
CA ILE A 303 5.97 -3.08 -3.06
C ILE A 303 6.30 -3.45 -1.61
N ALA A 304 7.15 -2.64 -0.99
CA ALA A 304 7.41 -2.65 0.44
C ALA A 304 7.35 -1.22 1.00
N VAL A 305 6.83 -1.05 2.20
CA VAL A 305 6.66 0.26 2.84
C VAL A 305 7.52 0.32 4.10
N VAL A 306 8.35 1.35 4.22
CA VAL A 306 9.06 1.68 5.45
C VAL A 306 8.37 2.90 6.08
N PRO A 307 7.53 2.71 7.11
CA PRO A 307 6.71 3.78 7.66
C PRO A 307 7.54 4.99 8.11
N GLY A 308 7.19 6.19 7.65
CA GLY A 308 7.90 7.44 7.94
C GLY A 308 9.19 7.67 7.14
N VAL A 309 9.57 6.75 6.24
CA VAL A 309 10.89 6.78 5.59
C VAL A 309 10.78 6.74 4.07
N MET A 310 10.27 5.65 3.49
CA MET A 310 10.27 5.43 2.03
C MET A 310 9.31 4.32 1.60
N GLY A 311 8.91 4.36 0.33
CA GLY A 311 8.35 3.22 -0.41
C GLY A 311 9.41 2.61 -1.32
N ILE A 312 9.40 1.28 -1.41
CA ILE A 312 10.28 0.49 -2.26
C ILE A 312 9.39 -0.28 -3.24
N ALA A 313 9.79 -0.34 -4.51
CA ALA A 313 9.15 -1.20 -5.48
C ALA A 313 10.21 -1.88 -6.36
N VAL A 314 10.00 -3.17 -6.60
CA VAL A 314 10.84 -3.96 -7.50
C VAL A 314 9.95 -4.72 -8.46
N PHE A 315 10.31 -4.69 -9.74
CA PHE A 315 9.63 -5.41 -10.80
C PHE A 315 10.59 -6.45 -11.41
N SER A 316 10.13 -7.70 -11.48
CA SER A 316 10.75 -8.77 -12.26
C SER A 316 9.72 -9.88 -12.50
N PRO A 317 9.40 -10.27 -13.76
CA PRO A 317 8.31 -11.20 -14.05
C PRO A 317 8.40 -12.62 -13.46
N PRO A 318 9.58 -13.29 -13.38
CA PRO A 318 9.65 -14.65 -12.85
C PRO A 318 9.24 -14.76 -11.37
N LEU A 319 8.25 -15.62 -11.12
CA LEU A 319 7.63 -15.87 -9.82
C LEU A 319 8.07 -17.22 -9.24
N ASP A 320 8.07 -17.30 -7.91
CA ASP A 320 8.13 -18.57 -7.18
C ASP A 320 6.79 -19.32 -7.21
N GLU A 321 6.71 -20.44 -6.49
CA GLU A 321 5.51 -21.29 -6.43
C GLU A 321 4.31 -20.60 -5.76
N ALA A 322 4.54 -19.64 -4.85
CA ALA A 322 3.50 -18.85 -4.21
C ALA A 322 3.02 -17.67 -5.08
N GLY A 323 3.71 -17.37 -6.17
CA GLY A 323 3.39 -16.28 -7.09
C GLY A 323 4.10 -14.97 -6.77
N ASN A 324 5.15 -14.99 -5.96
CA ASN A 324 5.97 -13.82 -5.65
C ASN A 324 7.21 -13.72 -6.55
N SER A 325 7.55 -12.53 -7.00
CA SER A 325 8.73 -12.32 -7.85
C SER A 325 10.03 -12.68 -7.13
N VAL A 326 10.81 -13.61 -7.70
CA VAL A 326 12.04 -14.16 -7.07
C VAL A 326 13.10 -13.06 -6.89
N ARG A 327 13.40 -12.32 -7.96
CA ARG A 327 14.39 -11.23 -7.90
C ARG A 327 13.91 -10.08 -7.03
N ALA A 328 12.60 -9.78 -7.05
CA ALA A 328 12.06 -8.70 -6.23
C ALA A 328 12.21 -9.00 -4.73
N GLN A 329 11.92 -10.24 -4.30
CA GLN A 329 12.07 -10.64 -2.91
C GLN A 329 13.51 -10.48 -2.43
N LYS A 330 14.46 -11.11 -3.13
CA LYS A 330 15.90 -11.05 -2.81
C LYS A 330 16.45 -9.62 -2.80
N ALA A 331 16.02 -8.79 -3.75
CA ALA A 331 16.46 -7.40 -3.84
C ALA A 331 15.96 -6.57 -2.66
N ILE A 332 14.68 -6.69 -2.31
CA ILE A 332 14.10 -5.92 -1.20
C ILE A 332 14.68 -6.38 0.14
N GLU A 333 14.89 -7.68 0.32
CA GLU A 333 15.58 -8.24 1.50
C GLU A 333 16.97 -7.63 1.67
N MET A 334 17.80 -7.68 0.62
CA MET A 334 19.14 -7.09 0.63
C MET A 334 19.12 -5.57 0.88
N ILE A 335 18.15 -4.85 0.32
CA ILE A 335 17.98 -3.42 0.56
C ILE A 335 17.60 -3.17 2.03
N SER A 336 16.66 -3.96 2.56
CA SER A 336 16.20 -3.88 3.96
C SER A 336 17.35 -4.10 4.93
N ASP A 337 18.15 -5.14 4.70
CA ASP A 337 19.29 -5.49 5.56
C ASP A 337 20.39 -4.43 5.54
N ASN A 338 20.80 -4.02 4.34
CA ASN A 338 21.92 -3.07 4.18
C ASN A 338 21.59 -1.66 4.71
N LEU A 339 20.33 -1.25 4.64
CA LEU A 339 19.87 0.02 5.19
C LEU A 339 19.33 -0.12 6.63
N GLY A 340 19.17 -1.35 7.14
CA GLY A 340 18.55 -1.65 8.42
C GLY A 340 17.14 -1.07 8.52
N LEU A 341 16.25 -1.47 7.60
CA LEU A 341 14.89 -0.95 7.46
C LEU A 341 13.83 -1.84 8.13
N ASN A 342 14.17 -3.08 8.48
CA ASN A 342 13.29 -4.01 9.19
C ASN A 342 12.67 -3.32 10.43
N VAL A 343 11.33 -3.28 10.49
CA VAL A 343 10.60 -2.51 11.52
C VAL A 343 10.70 -3.14 12.91
N PHE A 344 11.13 -4.40 13.00
CA PHE A 344 11.35 -5.13 14.25
C PHE A 344 12.79 -5.02 14.76
N SER A 345 13.70 -4.46 13.96
CA SER A 345 15.09 -4.25 14.35
C SER A 345 15.22 -3.07 15.30
N ALA A 346 15.70 -3.33 16.52
CA ALA A 346 16.06 -2.27 17.45
C ALA A 346 17.39 -1.63 17.04
N LYS A 347 17.37 -0.43 16.43
CA LYS A 347 18.56 0.41 16.35
C LYS A 347 18.80 1.05 17.73
N ALA A 348 19.68 0.46 18.53
CA ALA A 348 20.17 1.13 19.73
C ALA A 348 20.82 2.46 19.33
N LYS A 349 20.37 3.58 19.93
CA LYS A 349 21.09 4.85 19.84
C LYS A 349 22.48 4.60 20.43
N ARG A 350 23.52 4.62 19.60
CA ARG A 350 24.91 4.68 20.07
C ARG A 350 25.27 6.11 20.40
#